data_AF-A0A952Z0N5-F1
#
_entry.id   AF-A0A952Z0N5-F1
#
_cell.length_a   1.000
_cell.length_b   1.000
_cell.length_c   1.000
_cell.angle_alpha   90.00
_cell.angle_beta   90.00
_cell.angle_gamma   90.00
#
_symmetry.space_group_name_H-M   'P 1'
#
loop_
_entity.id
_entity.type
_entity.pdbx_description
1 polymer ?
#
loop_
_entity_poly.entity_id
_entity_poly.type
_entity_poly.pdbx_seq_one_letter_code
_entity_poly.pdbx_strand_id
1 'polypeptide(L)'
;MHSADKSELELENEKILEKFNFLIEKYHQPDSVVNEVHGLIDIDNIPVLTETVRLRSRNVQPEFGELSPLRLLLDAALHDAHIDLNYADRQALVQALENRIVVQEKDTS
;
A
#
# COMPACT_ATOMS: atom_id res chain seq x y z
N MET A 1 23.42 22.31 36.33
CA MET A 1 23.48 22.14 34.86
C MET A 1 23.81 20.68 34.60
N HIS A 2 22.84 19.85 34.24
CA HIS A 2 23.06 18.43 33.96
C HIS A 2 23.06 18.26 32.43
N SER A 3 24.25 18.16 31.84
CA SER A 3 24.36 17.60 30.49
C SER A 3 23.99 16.13 30.60
N ALA A 4 22.86 15.75 30.00
CA ALA A 4 22.54 14.34 29.80
C ALA A 4 23.50 13.81 28.73
N ASP A 5 24.44 12.94 29.13
CA ASP A 5 25.10 12.05 28.20
C ASP A 5 24.01 11.20 27.56
N LYS A 6 23.56 11.62 26.37
CA LYS A 6 22.63 10.82 25.56
C LYS A 6 23.29 9.47 25.32
N SER A 7 22.56 8.40 25.61
CA SER A 7 23.04 7.05 25.35
C SER A 7 23.41 6.90 23.88
N GLU A 8 24.43 6.11 23.56
CA GLU A 8 24.84 5.83 22.17
C GLU A 8 23.64 5.35 21.31
N LEU A 9 22.72 4.61 21.94
CA LEU A 9 21.46 4.17 21.34
C LEU A 9 20.49 5.32 21.05
N GLU A 10 20.45 6.36 21.90
CA GLU A 10 19.61 7.54 21.66
C GLU A 10 20.15 8.37 20.51
N LEU A 11 21.48 8.47 20.38
CA LEU A 11 22.15 9.17 19.29
C LEU A 11 21.96 8.44 17.96
N GLU A 12 22.04 7.11 17.96
CA GLU A 12 21.75 6.29 16.79
C GLU A 12 20.28 6.41 16.38
N ASN A 13 19.35 6.36 17.34
CA ASN A 13 17.93 6.50 17.08
C ASN A 13 17.58 7.89 16.52
N GLU A 14 18.20 8.96 17.04
CA GLU A 14 18.06 10.32 16.53
C GLU A 14 18.54 10.42 15.07
N LYS A 15 19.65 9.76 14.74
CA LYS A 15 20.15 9.63 13.35
C LYS A 15 19.21 8.86 12.43
N ILE A 16 18.56 7.83 12.94
CA ILE A 16 17.60 7.03 12.16
C ILE A 16 16.34 7.85 11.87
N LEU A 17 15.83 8.57 12.86
CA LEU A 17 14.69 9.48 12.73
C LEU A 17 14.96 10.61 11.73
N GLU A 18 16.17 11.19 11.76
CA GLU A 18 16.59 12.22 10.79
C GLU A 18 16.58 11.69 9.36
N LYS A 19 17.15 10.50 9.12
CA LYS A 19 17.13 9.84 7.81
C LYS A 19 15.71 9.51 7.34
N PHE A 20 14.85 9.06 8.25
CA PHE A 20 13.46 8.74 7.94
C PHE A 20 12.67 9.98 7.54
N ASN A 21 12.80 11.08 8.28
CA ASN A 21 12.16 12.35 7.96
C ASN A 21 12.65 12.92 6.62
N PHE A 22 13.95 12.83 6.34
CA PHE A 22 14.51 13.23 5.05
C PHE A 22 13.90 12.45 3.88
N LEU A 23 13.73 11.13 4.03
CA LEU A 23 13.11 10.29 3.00
C LEU A 23 11.64 10.65 2.80
N ILE A 24 10.90 10.92 3.88
CA ILE A 24 9.51 11.38 3.77
C ILE A 24 9.46 12.71 3.02
N GLU A 25 10.25 13.70 3.42
CA GLU A 25 10.25 15.01 2.77
C GLU A 25 10.61 14.91 1.28
N LYS A 26 11.62 14.10 0.95
CA LYS A 26 12.10 13.90 -0.43
C LYS A 26 11.09 13.24 -1.35
N TYR A 27 10.28 12.30 -0.85
CA TYR A 27 9.38 11.50 -1.70
C TYR A 27 7.89 11.84 -1.52
N HIS A 28 7.54 12.62 -0.49
CA HIS A 28 6.18 13.12 -0.28
C HIS A 28 5.89 14.42 -1.07
N GLN A 29 6.90 15.06 -1.65
CA GLN A 29 6.71 16.13 -2.63
C GLN A 29 6.85 15.57 -4.06
N PRO A 30 5.73 15.31 -4.78
CA PRO A 30 5.80 14.77 -6.12
C PRO A 30 6.39 15.72 -7.18
N ASP A 31 6.61 17.02 -6.86
CA ASP A 31 6.91 18.05 -7.86
C ASP A 31 8.07 19.03 -7.56
N SER A 32 8.90 18.84 -6.53
CA SER A 32 10.03 19.77 -6.30
C SER A 32 11.30 19.32 -7.04
N VAL A 33 11.27 19.50 -8.36
CA VAL A 33 12.46 19.48 -9.23
C VAL A 33 13.22 20.79 -9.00
N VAL A 34 14.04 20.87 -7.95
CA VAL A 34 14.96 22.01 -7.78
C VAL A 34 16.36 21.51 -7.42
N ASN A 35 17.10 21.30 -8.50
CA ASN A 35 18.50 21.63 -8.67
C ASN A 35 19.04 22.63 -7.63
N GLU A 36 20.04 22.27 -6.82
CA GLU A 36 21.26 23.03 -6.49
C GLU A 36 21.95 22.49 -5.21
N VAL A 37 22.99 21.67 -5.38
CA VAL A 37 24.44 21.91 -5.17
C VAL A 37 24.90 21.78 -3.71
N HIS A 38 25.87 20.89 -3.45
CA HIS A 38 27.20 21.18 -2.85
C HIS A 38 27.86 19.87 -2.43
N GLY A 39 29.03 19.63 -3.01
CA GLY A 39 29.72 18.35 -2.96
C GLY A 39 30.16 17.95 -1.56
N LEU A 40 30.01 16.65 -1.29
CA LEU A 40 31.03 15.84 -0.66
C LEU A 40 30.68 14.37 -0.88
N ILE A 41 31.65 13.64 -1.44
CA ILE A 41 31.76 12.18 -1.59
C ILE A 41 31.13 11.62 -2.87
N ASP A 42 31.93 11.61 -3.95
CA ASP A 42 31.96 10.56 -5.00
C ASP A 42 30.61 9.88 -5.32
N ILE A 43 29.63 10.70 -5.69
CA ILE A 43 28.29 10.30 -6.16
C ILE A 43 28.33 10.05 -7.69
N ASP A 44 29.46 10.31 -8.33
CA ASP A 44 29.65 10.31 -9.79
C ASP A 44 29.52 8.92 -10.44
N ASN A 45 29.32 7.87 -9.65
CA ASN A 45 29.12 6.51 -10.13
C ASN A 45 27.73 5.94 -9.83
N ILE A 46 26.76 6.75 -9.38
CA ILE A 46 25.36 6.31 -9.36
C ILE A 46 24.82 6.48 -10.79
N PRO A 47 24.53 5.39 -11.53
CA PRO A 47 23.87 5.51 -12.82
C PRO A 47 22.51 6.15 -12.60
N VAL A 48 22.40 7.42 -12.99
CA VAL A 48 21.15 8.16 -12.96
C VAL A 48 20.33 7.69 -14.15
N LEU A 49 19.07 7.34 -13.91
CA LEU A 49 18.16 6.92 -14.98
C LEU A 49 17.88 8.13 -15.88
N THR A 50 18.63 8.24 -16.99
CA THR A 50 18.53 9.37 -17.95
C THR A 50 17.33 9.26 -18.87
N GLU A 51 16.69 8.10 -18.93
CA GLU A 51 15.49 7.88 -19.72
C GLU A 51 14.23 8.08 -18.85
N THR A 52 13.37 8.99 -19.29
CA THR A 52 12.05 9.18 -18.69
C THR A 52 11.19 7.97 -19.03
N VAL A 53 11.08 7.01 -18.11
CA VAL A 53 10.17 5.88 -18.25
C VAL A 53 8.75 6.42 -18.13
N ARG A 54 8.09 6.62 -19.27
CA ARG A 54 6.63 6.80 -19.33
C ARG A 54 5.98 5.47 -18.97
N LEU A 55 5.81 5.24 -17.67
CA LEU A 55 4.89 4.23 -17.19
C LEU A 55 3.53 4.61 -17.76
N ARG A 56 3.00 3.78 -18.68
CA ARG A 56 1.57 3.86 -18.97
C ARG A 56 0.92 3.72 -17.61
N SER A 57 0.14 4.72 -17.21
CA SER A 57 -0.71 4.61 -16.03
C SER A 57 -1.59 3.41 -16.30
N ARG A 58 -1.14 2.24 -15.83
CA ARG A 58 -2.00 1.09 -15.71
C ARG A 58 -2.87 1.55 -14.59
N ASN A 59 -4.01 2.15 -14.93
CA ASN A 59 -5.18 2.08 -14.09
C ASN A 59 -5.16 0.63 -13.63
N VAL A 60 -4.82 0.43 -12.35
CA VAL A 60 -5.03 -0.84 -11.69
C VAL A 60 -6.55 -0.87 -11.58
N GLN A 61 -7.22 -1.07 -12.73
CA GLN A 61 -8.56 -1.59 -12.73
C GLN A 61 -8.43 -2.81 -11.85
N PRO A 62 -9.18 -2.86 -10.74
CA PRO A 62 -9.25 -4.10 -10.00
C PRO A 62 -9.65 -5.14 -11.05
N GLU A 63 -8.78 -6.11 -11.34
CA GLU A 63 -9.10 -7.22 -12.23
C GLU A 63 -10.13 -8.16 -11.58
N PHE A 64 -10.99 -7.63 -10.70
CA PHE A 64 -12.26 -8.23 -10.33
C PHE A 64 -13.18 -8.05 -11.54
N GLY A 65 -12.93 -8.84 -12.58
CA GLY A 65 -13.77 -8.88 -13.76
C GLY A 65 -15.19 -9.24 -13.34
N GLU A 66 -16.13 -8.30 -13.47
CA GLU A 66 -17.60 -8.41 -13.35
C GLU A 66 -18.19 -9.04 -12.06
N LEU A 67 -17.42 -9.79 -11.28
CA LEU A 67 -17.86 -10.54 -10.11
C LEU A 67 -17.63 -9.69 -8.86
N SER A 68 -18.66 -9.60 -8.02
CA SER A 68 -18.52 -8.92 -6.73
C SER A 68 -17.41 -9.59 -5.90
N PRO A 69 -16.63 -8.84 -5.10
CA PRO A 69 -15.58 -9.41 -4.27
C PRO A 69 -16.06 -10.56 -3.36
N LEU A 70 -17.32 -10.49 -2.92
CA LEU A 70 -17.98 -11.54 -2.14
C LEU A 70 -18.15 -12.84 -2.92
N ARG A 71 -18.49 -12.75 -4.21
CA ARG A 71 -18.58 -13.92 -5.08
C ARG A 71 -17.22 -14.57 -5.28
N LEU A 72 -16.17 -13.77 -5.49
CA LEU A 72 -14.80 -14.27 -5.61
C LEU A 72 -14.34 -15.00 -4.34
N LEU A 73 -14.59 -14.40 -3.18
CA LEU A 73 -14.26 -14.99 -1.89
C LEU A 73 -15.03 -16.29 -1.64
N LEU A 74 -16.33 -16.29 -1.95
CA LEU A 74 -17.17 -17.48 -1.81
C LEU A 74 -16.69 -18.61 -2.73
N ASP A 75 -16.41 -18.31 -3.99
CA ASP A 75 -15.94 -19.31 -4.94
C ASP A 75 -14.58 -19.90 -4.53
N ALA A 76 -13.67 -19.08 -4.01
CA ALA A 76 -12.40 -19.56 -3.44
C ALA A 76 -12.62 -20.47 -2.22
N ALA A 77 -13.52 -20.10 -1.30
CA ALA A 77 -13.83 -20.90 -0.12
C ALA A 77 -14.53 -22.22 -0.47
N LEU A 78 -15.44 -22.21 -1.44
CA LEU A 78 -16.10 -23.43 -1.93
C LEU A 78 -15.11 -24.37 -2.61
N HIS A 79 -14.17 -23.81 -3.37
CA HIS A 79 -13.09 -24.57 -3.99
C HIS A 79 -12.17 -25.21 -2.93
N ASP A 80 -11.74 -24.44 -1.92
CA ASP A 80 -10.89 -24.92 -0.83
C ASP A 80 -11.57 -26.02 0.02
N ALA A 81 -12.88 -25.88 0.25
CA ALA A 81 -13.67 -26.88 0.95
C ALA A 81 -14.06 -28.10 0.10
N HIS A 82 -13.71 -28.13 -1.20
CA HIS A 82 -14.14 -29.14 -2.17
C HIS A 82 -15.67 -29.33 -2.20
N ILE A 83 -16.42 -28.23 -2.09
CA ILE A 83 -17.88 -28.24 -2.12
C ILE A 83 -18.36 -27.79 -3.50
N ASP A 84 -18.94 -28.73 -4.25
CA ASP A 84 -19.61 -28.43 -5.51
C ASP A 84 -21.04 -27.97 -5.26
N LEU A 85 -21.22 -26.65 -5.39
CA LEU A 85 -22.50 -25.98 -5.21
C LEU A 85 -23.09 -25.57 -6.57
N ASN A 86 -24.40 -25.73 -6.77
CA ASN A 86 -25.07 -25.36 -8.02
C ASN A 86 -25.06 -23.83 -8.22
N TYR A 87 -25.13 -23.37 -9.46
CA TYR A 87 -25.07 -21.94 -9.80
C TYR A 87 -26.13 -21.12 -9.07
N ALA A 88 -27.37 -21.62 -9.01
CA ALA A 88 -28.48 -20.96 -8.34
C ALA A 88 -28.23 -20.80 -6.82
N ASP A 89 -27.70 -21.84 -6.18
CA ASP A 89 -27.41 -21.83 -4.74
C ASP A 89 -26.25 -20.89 -4.41
N ARG A 90 -25.21 -20.86 -5.26
CA ARG A 90 -24.10 -19.91 -5.12
C ARG A 90 -24.59 -18.48 -5.21
N GLN A 91 -25.45 -18.18 -6.19
CA GLN A 91 -25.99 -16.85 -6.37
C GLN A 91 -26.90 -16.44 -5.19
N ALA A 92 -27.75 -17.34 -4.70
CA ALA A 92 -28.59 -17.08 -3.54
C ALA A 92 -27.74 -16.79 -2.28
N LEU A 93 -26.63 -17.51 -2.11
CA LEU A 93 -25.73 -17.32 -0.98
C LEU A 93 -25.00 -15.97 -1.04
N VAL A 94 -24.52 -15.56 -2.22
CA VAL A 94 -23.93 -14.22 -2.42
C VAL A 94 -24.94 -13.13 -2.07
N GLN A 95 -26.18 -13.23 -2.57
CA GLN A 95 -27.22 -12.25 -2.28
C GLN A 95 -27.60 -12.22 -0.78
N ALA A 96 -27.66 -13.37 -0.13
CA ALA A 96 -27.92 -13.45 1.31
C ALA A 96 -26.79 -12.77 2.12
N LEU A 97 -25.53 -12.96 1.72
CA LEU A 97 -24.37 -12.33 2.35
C LEU A 97 -24.36 -10.81 2.14
N GLU A 98 -24.63 -10.35 0.92
CA GLU A 98 -24.75 -8.92 0.60
C GLU A 98 -25.85 -8.26 1.45
N ASN A 99 -27.03 -8.87 1.51
CA ASN A 99 -28.13 -8.37 2.33
C ASN A 99 -27.80 -8.33 3.82
N ARG A 100 -27.10 -9.36 4.34
CA ARG A 100 -26.70 -9.41 5.74
C ARG A 100 -25.71 -8.31 6.11
N ILE A 101 -24.72 -8.04 5.25
CA ILE A 101 -23.73 -6.98 5.50
C ILE A 101 -24.44 -5.62 5.56
N VAL A 102 -25.36 -5.35 4.62
CA VAL A 102 -26.15 -4.10 4.60
C VAL A 102 -27.04 -3.96 5.84
N VAL A 103 -27.60 -5.07 6.35
CA VAL A 103 -28.38 -5.06 7.60
C VAL A 103 -27.47 -4.78 8.80
N GLN A 104 -26.29 -5.39 8.86
CA GLN A 104 -25.37 -5.18 9.98
C GLN A 104 -24.84 -3.74 10.07
N GLU A 105 -24.63 -3.05 8.95
CA GLU A 105 -24.22 -1.64 8.98
C GLU A 105 -25.31 -0.70 9.54
N LYS A 106 -26.59 -1.07 9.39
CA LYS A 106 -27.72 -0.30 9.94
C LYS A 106 -27.90 -0.48 11.44
N ASP A 107 -27.52 -1.64 11.98
CA ASP A 107 -27.65 -1.94 13.42
C ASP A 107 -26.49 -1.34 14.25
N THR A 108 -25.44 -0.82 13.60
CA THR A 108 -24.26 -0.21 14.25
C THR A 108 -24.19 1.32 14.14
N SER A 109 -25.19 1.99 13.56
CA SER A 109 -25.33 3.45 13.50
C SER A 109 -26.40 3.96 14.47
#